data_AF-A0A419DCV6-F1
#
_entry.id   AF-A0A419DCV6-F1
#
_cell.length_a   1.000
_cell.length_b   1.000
_cell.length_c   1.000
_cell.angle_alpha   90.00
_cell.angle_beta   90.00
_cell.angle_gamma   90.00
#
_symmetry.space_group_name_H-M   'P 1'
#
loop_
_entity.id
_entity.type
_entity.pdbx_description
1 polymer ?
#
loop_
_entity_poly.entity_id
_entity_poly.type
_entity_poly.pdbx_seq_one_letter_code
_entity_poly.pdbx_strand_id
1 'polypeptide(L)'
;MKKILKKLKGKITVFAVAMLALQPVLGLAALPVETYANTEGTGIVINEIQTTGSNAGDEFVELYNPTASLVDLTGWKVQYKQAVGGSWIDKAIITSGSIIGNGFYLVGAGSIGATLDTGMDAGLAQTAGHVRLVNDGGTPMDLVGYGATADSAENNNPASAPGSSQSIERTSLGIDTDNNGVDFGLSLAPNPQNSASPIVDTIKPTITLSSTSTNSTNISPISVTATFSENIVGFDVSDITVNNGSVSNFSGSGSVYTFDATPTSEGVITIDVVAAIAQDLAGNDNLAATQLSRVYDKTPPVITDTPDDITVEASTGSAVVSYASPTATDVVDGSVGVVCTPPSGSSFSLGDTPVNCTAIDSAGNLKTETFTVTVVSPKVDAPVVAGPTAPATLAVAEVPVDNQVYGSESYQGEVKADQEVKADDGSSTEEQKDEKPEDTKGDKNVPLWGIIFLLILAGIGGYLFYSQSPEKSGKK
;
A
#
# COMPACT_ATOMS: atom_id res chain seq x y z
N MET A 1 -38.89 13.81 -95.74
CA MET A 1 -38.64 13.12 -97.04
C MET A 1 -37.13 12.98 -97.20
N LYS A 2 -36.54 12.00 -97.89
CA LYS A 2 -36.92 11.32 -99.15
C LYS A 2 -36.77 9.79 -98.97
N LYS A 3 -37.87 9.04 -98.85
CA LYS A 3 -38.69 8.40 -99.92
C LYS A 3 -38.22 6.96 -100.24
N ILE A 4 -39.11 5.99 -99.95
CA ILE A 4 -39.11 4.58 -100.40
C ILE A 4 -37.98 3.67 -99.84
N LEU A 5 -38.31 2.73 -98.93
CA LEU A 5 -38.29 1.29 -99.26
C LEU A 5 -39.02 0.40 -98.22
N LYS A 6 -39.18 -0.87 -98.57
CA LYS A 6 -40.02 -1.91 -97.93
C LYS A 6 -39.16 -3.13 -97.56
N LYS A 7 -39.00 -3.43 -96.26
CA LYS A 7 -38.46 -4.67 -95.62
C LYS A 7 -38.24 -4.37 -94.11
N LEU A 8 -38.35 -5.30 -93.15
CA LEU A 8 -39.13 -6.54 -93.04
C LEU A 8 -39.29 -6.85 -91.52
N LYS A 9 -40.30 -7.63 -91.08
CA LYS A 9 -40.44 -8.03 -89.67
C LYS A 9 -39.47 -9.15 -89.31
N GLY A 10 -38.83 -9.12 -88.12
CA GLY A 10 -38.27 -10.35 -87.52
C GLY A 10 -37.23 -10.24 -86.39
N LYS A 11 -37.67 -10.58 -85.17
CA LYS A 11 -36.99 -11.41 -84.14
C LYS A 11 -35.68 -10.97 -83.43
N ILE A 12 -35.65 -11.35 -82.13
CA ILE A 12 -34.49 -11.73 -81.26
C ILE A 12 -33.60 -10.60 -80.70
N THR A 13 -33.01 -10.64 -79.47
CA THR A 13 -33.33 -11.13 -78.09
C THR A 13 -32.22 -10.52 -77.15
N VAL A 14 -32.29 -10.72 -75.82
CA VAL A 14 -31.18 -10.71 -74.83
C VAL A 14 -30.97 -9.42 -73.99
N PHE A 15 -31.29 -9.55 -72.69
CA PHE A 15 -30.77 -8.86 -71.48
C PHE A 15 -30.65 -7.32 -71.46
N ALA A 16 -31.42 -6.70 -70.56
CA ALA A 16 -31.07 -5.48 -69.86
C ALA A 16 -30.94 -5.79 -68.35
N VAL A 17 -29.94 -5.23 -67.67
CA VAL A 17 -29.69 -5.48 -66.25
C VAL A 17 -30.68 -4.67 -65.39
N ALA A 18 -31.37 -5.33 -64.46
CA ALA A 18 -32.24 -4.67 -63.49
C ALA A 18 -31.41 -4.04 -62.37
N MET A 19 -31.08 -2.75 -62.51
CA MET A 19 -30.40 -2.00 -61.45
C MET A 19 -31.44 -1.51 -60.43
N LEU A 20 -31.67 -2.33 -59.39
CA LEU A 20 -32.60 -2.01 -58.31
C LEU A 20 -32.04 -0.84 -57.48
N ALA A 21 -32.66 0.33 -57.62
CA ALA A 21 -32.24 1.54 -56.91
C ALA A 21 -32.58 1.44 -55.41
N LEU A 22 -31.61 0.97 -54.63
CA LEU A 22 -31.68 0.94 -53.17
C LEU A 22 -31.73 2.39 -52.65
N GLN A 23 -32.92 2.87 -52.28
CA GLN A 23 -33.03 4.11 -51.50
C GLN A 23 -32.38 3.86 -50.14
N PRO A 24 -31.39 4.67 -49.71
CA PRO A 24 -30.93 4.59 -48.33
C PRO A 24 -32.10 5.03 -47.44
N VAL A 25 -32.62 4.11 -46.64
CA VAL A 25 -33.36 4.51 -45.44
C VAL A 25 -32.35 5.25 -44.58
N LEU A 26 -32.45 6.58 -44.51
CA LEU A 26 -31.81 7.32 -43.45
C LEU A 26 -32.47 6.82 -42.16
N GLY A 27 -31.79 5.90 -41.47
CA GLY A 27 -32.08 5.63 -40.08
C GLY A 27 -31.99 6.97 -39.36
N LEU A 28 -33.10 7.42 -38.81
CA LEU A 28 -33.11 8.57 -37.91
C LEU A 28 -32.32 8.12 -36.68
N ALA A 29 -31.01 8.37 -36.69
CA ALA A 29 -30.21 8.25 -35.49
C ALA A 29 -30.88 9.14 -34.46
N ALA A 30 -31.31 8.53 -33.35
CA ALA A 30 -31.68 9.31 -32.18
C ALA A 30 -30.47 10.20 -31.89
N LEU A 31 -30.70 11.51 -31.83
CA LEU A 31 -29.71 12.39 -31.23
C LEU A 31 -29.43 11.86 -29.82
N PRO A 32 -28.18 11.88 -29.34
CA PRO A 32 -27.93 11.53 -27.95
C PRO A 32 -28.86 12.38 -27.09
N VAL A 33 -29.68 11.73 -26.26
CA VAL A 33 -30.34 12.41 -25.16
C VAL A 33 -29.21 12.91 -24.27
N GLU A 34 -29.16 14.21 -24.02
CA GLU A 34 -28.24 14.75 -23.00
C GLU A 34 -28.74 14.26 -21.65
N THR A 35 -28.13 13.16 -21.18
CA THR A 35 -28.29 12.63 -19.82
C THR A 35 -27.64 13.63 -18.87
N TYR A 36 -28.44 14.25 -18.01
CA TYR A 36 -27.96 15.24 -17.04
C TYR A 36 -27.59 14.60 -15.68
N ALA A 37 -27.82 13.29 -15.58
CA ALA A 37 -27.64 12.46 -14.41
C ALA A 37 -26.19 12.28 -13.97
N ASN A 38 -26.01 12.19 -12.65
CA ASN A 38 -24.74 11.97 -11.95
C ASN A 38 -24.57 10.49 -11.55
N THR A 39 -24.75 9.54 -12.50
CA THR A 39 -24.78 8.09 -12.19
C THR A 39 -23.48 7.53 -11.60
N GLU A 40 -22.36 8.24 -11.76
CA GLU A 40 -21.06 7.89 -11.19
C GLU A 40 -20.85 8.45 -9.75
N GLY A 41 -21.78 9.27 -9.23
CA GLY A 41 -21.69 9.86 -7.89
C GLY A 41 -20.59 10.90 -7.72
N THR A 42 -20.22 11.63 -8.79
CA THR A 42 -19.03 12.53 -8.82
C THR A 42 -19.34 14.02 -8.80
N GLY A 43 -20.56 14.42 -9.17
CA GLY A 43 -21.08 15.79 -9.07
C GLY A 43 -21.96 16.03 -7.84
N ILE A 44 -22.49 17.25 -7.73
CA ILE A 44 -23.51 17.64 -6.76
C ILE A 44 -24.89 17.31 -7.32
N VAL A 45 -25.78 16.75 -6.48
CA VAL A 45 -27.16 16.40 -6.86
C VAL A 45 -28.17 17.32 -6.17
N ILE A 46 -29.37 17.43 -6.74
CA ILE A 46 -30.57 17.93 -6.08
C ILE A 46 -31.10 16.80 -5.19
N ASN A 47 -31.35 17.07 -3.90
CA ASN A 47 -31.84 16.07 -2.96
C ASN A 47 -33.34 16.21 -2.66
N GLU A 48 -33.82 17.43 -2.37
CA GLU A 48 -35.23 17.70 -2.04
C GLU A 48 -35.76 18.93 -2.79
N ILE A 49 -37.03 18.90 -3.24
CA ILE A 49 -37.72 20.03 -3.88
C ILE A 49 -39.11 20.22 -3.26
N GLN A 50 -39.38 21.40 -2.69
CA GLN A 50 -40.72 21.86 -2.34
C GLN A 50 -41.18 22.94 -3.32
N THR A 51 -42.30 22.70 -4.00
CA THR A 51 -42.91 23.65 -4.95
C THR A 51 -43.97 24.56 -4.30
N THR A 52 -44.41 24.26 -3.08
CA THR A 52 -45.34 25.09 -2.30
C THR A 52 -45.30 24.65 -0.83
N GLY A 53 -44.81 25.49 0.07
CA GLY A 53 -44.92 25.28 1.52
C GLY A 53 -46.29 25.68 2.08
N SER A 54 -46.27 26.48 3.15
CA SER A 54 -47.51 27.06 3.74
C SER A 54 -48.13 28.14 2.85
N ASN A 55 -47.31 28.85 2.08
CA ASN A 55 -47.71 29.82 1.06
C ASN A 55 -47.19 29.39 -0.32
N ALA A 56 -47.84 29.90 -1.38
CA ALA A 56 -47.52 29.61 -2.80
C ALA A 56 -46.22 30.29 -3.31
N GLY A 57 -45.28 30.56 -2.41
CA GLY A 57 -43.91 31.02 -2.70
C GLY A 57 -42.91 30.61 -1.61
N ASP A 58 -43.31 29.74 -0.68
CA ASP A 58 -42.42 29.07 0.28
C ASP A 58 -41.82 27.85 -0.43
N GLU A 59 -40.86 28.10 -1.32
CA GLU A 59 -40.29 27.10 -2.23
C GLU A 59 -38.84 26.83 -1.87
N PHE A 60 -38.35 25.60 -2.09
CA PHE A 60 -36.92 25.32 -1.97
C PHE A 60 -36.44 24.20 -2.89
N VAL A 61 -35.13 24.23 -3.13
CA VAL A 61 -34.33 23.19 -3.78
C VAL A 61 -33.12 22.96 -2.87
N GLU A 62 -33.05 21.77 -2.28
CA GLU A 62 -31.90 21.32 -1.51
C GLU A 62 -30.91 20.61 -2.42
N LEU A 63 -29.62 20.87 -2.23
CA LEU A 63 -28.53 20.19 -2.91
C LEU A 63 -27.75 19.30 -1.93
N TYR A 64 -27.24 18.17 -2.38
CA TYR A 64 -26.39 17.25 -1.61
C TYR A 64 -25.09 16.92 -2.35
N ASN A 65 -24.00 16.75 -1.60
CA ASN A 65 -22.69 16.39 -2.12
C ASN A 65 -22.35 14.91 -1.82
N PRO A 66 -22.54 13.97 -2.76
CA PRO A 66 -22.18 12.56 -2.56
C PRO A 66 -20.66 12.28 -2.57
N THR A 67 -19.82 13.31 -2.77
CA THR A 67 -18.36 13.15 -2.73
C THR A 67 -17.81 13.46 -1.34
N ALA A 68 -16.64 12.90 -1.00
CA ALA A 68 -15.91 13.26 0.22
C ALA A 68 -15.16 14.62 0.14
N SER A 69 -15.36 15.40 -0.93
CA SER A 69 -14.59 16.64 -1.21
C SER A 69 -15.44 17.91 -1.08
N LEU A 70 -14.83 18.99 -0.62
CA LEU A 70 -15.44 20.33 -0.65
C LEU A 70 -15.62 20.79 -2.11
N VAL A 71 -16.84 21.18 -2.48
CA VAL A 71 -17.14 21.77 -3.80
C VAL A 71 -17.51 23.24 -3.65
N ASP A 72 -16.85 24.12 -4.40
CA ASP A 72 -17.22 25.53 -4.54
C ASP A 72 -18.40 25.66 -5.50
N LEU A 73 -19.48 26.28 -5.03
CA LEU A 73 -20.72 26.53 -5.77
C LEU A 73 -20.77 27.95 -6.36
N THR A 74 -19.72 28.75 -6.21
CA THR A 74 -19.66 30.11 -6.75
C THR A 74 -19.84 30.10 -8.28
N GLY A 75 -20.86 30.81 -8.77
CA GLY A 75 -21.26 30.86 -10.18
C GLY A 75 -22.29 29.80 -10.59
N TRP A 76 -22.53 28.77 -9.78
CA TRP A 76 -23.52 27.72 -10.06
C TRP A 76 -24.95 28.28 -10.00
N LYS A 77 -25.88 27.54 -10.61
CA LYS A 77 -27.26 27.98 -10.81
C LYS A 77 -28.26 26.87 -10.55
N VAL A 78 -29.33 27.21 -9.83
CA VAL A 78 -30.58 26.45 -9.88
C VAL A 78 -31.43 27.06 -10.99
N GLN A 79 -31.81 26.25 -11.97
CA GLN A 79 -32.64 26.66 -13.11
C GLN A 79 -33.98 25.93 -13.11
N TYR A 80 -34.99 26.54 -13.70
CA TYR A 80 -36.34 25.96 -13.84
C TYR A 80 -36.86 26.08 -15.28
N LYS A 81 -37.67 25.11 -15.72
CA LYS A 81 -38.59 25.28 -16.84
C LYS A 81 -39.98 24.70 -16.53
N GLN A 82 -40.98 25.19 -17.24
CA GLN A 82 -42.34 24.64 -17.21
C GLN A 82 -42.40 23.17 -17.67
N ALA A 83 -43.53 22.51 -17.44
CA ALA A 83 -43.71 21.08 -17.74
C ALA A 83 -43.58 20.71 -19.23
N VAL A 84 -43.97 21.59 -20.16
CA VAL A 84 -43.91 21.29 -21.61
C VAL A 84 -43.25 22.45 -22.36
N GLY A 85 -42.11 22.19 -23.00
CA GLY A 85 -41.32 23.16 -23.72
C GLY A 85 -40.88 24.36 -22.88
N GLY A 86 -40.82 25.53 -23.51
CA GLY A 86 -40.30 26.75 -22.89
C GLY A 86 -38.77 26.81 -22.89
N SER A 87 -38.23 27.69 -22.05
CA SER A 87 -36.79 27.90 -21.89
C SER A 87 -36.43 27.87 -20.41
N TRP A 88 -35.20 27.44 -20.10
CA TRP A 88 -34.66 27.51 -18.74
C TRP A 88 -34.53 28.96 -18.28
N ILE A 89 -34.98 29.24 -17.06
CA ILE A 89 -34.75 30.50 -16.35
C ILE A 89 -33.90 30.25 -15.12
N ASP A 90 -32.97 31.16 -14.83
CA ASP A 90 -32.22 31.17 -13.58
C ASP A 90 -33.19 31.48 -12.42
N LYS A 91 -33.23 30.61 -11.41
CA LYS A 91 -34.01 30.81 -10.17
C LYS A 91 -33.10 31.33 -9.05
N ALA A 92 -31.89 30.78 -8.97
CA ALA A 92 -30.79 31.29 -8.17
C ALA A 92 -29.50 31.32 -9.01
N ILE A 93 -28.63 32.28 -8.68
CA ILE A 93 -27.22 32.25 -9.05
C ILE A 93 -26.45 32.35 -7.73
N ILE A 94 -25.65 31.32 -7.42
CA ILE A 94 -24.89 31.25 -6.17
C ILE A 94 -23.70 32.22 -6.31
N THR A 95 -23.77 33.37 -5.65
CA THR A 95 -22.74 34.42 -5.74
C THR A 95 -21.53 34.16 -4.86
N SER A 96 -21.70 33.32 -3.82
CA SER A 96 -20.65 32.75 -2.98
C SER A 96 -21.25 31.60 -2.17
N GLY A 97 -20.59 30.46 -2.12
CA GLY A 97 -21.03 29.34 -1.30
C GLY A 97 -20.26 28.07 -1.62
N SER A 98 -20.20 27.14 -0.69
CA SER A 98 -19.58 25.83 -0.91
C SER A 98 -20.31 24.76 -0.10
N ILE A 99 -20.22 23.52 -0.57
CA ILE A 99 -20.85 22.35 0.04
C ILE A 99 -19.75 21.36 0.42
N ILE A 100 -19.63 21.08 1.73
CA ILE A 100 -18.68 20.10 2.26
C ILE A 100 -19.04 18.69 1.78
N GLY A 101 -18.08 17.76 1.83
CA GLY A 101 -18.34 16.37 1.48
C GLY A 101 -19.42 15.75 2.36
N ASN A 102 -20.33 14.99 1.76
CA ASN A 102 -21.52 14.42 2.41
C ASN A 102 -22.42 15.44 3.15
N GLY A 103 -22.33 16.72 2.76
CA GLY A 103 -23.14 17.82 3.29
C GLY A 103 -24.23 18.31 2.33
N PHE A 104 -24.99 19.30 2.81
CA PHE A 104 -26.17 19.87 2.16
C PHE A 104 -25.99 21.36 1.84
N TYR A 105 -26.79 21.90 0.92
CA TYR A 105 -26.85 23.33 0.62
C TYR A 105 -28.27 23.75 0.20
N LEU A 106 -28.83 24.76 0.89
CA LEU A 106 -30.25 25.10 0.80
C LEU A 106 -30.51 26.37 -0.01
N VAL A 107 -31.19 26.21 -1.15
CA VAL A 107 -31.61 27.27 -2.06
C VAL A 107 -33.12 27.48 -1.91
N GLY A 108 -33.60 28.67 -1.54
CA GLY A 108 -35.04 28.83 -1.27
C GLY A 108 -35.64 30.23 -1.36
N ALA A 109 -36.97 30.27 -1.36
CA ALA A 109 -37.80 31.46 -1.49
C ALA A 109 -38.87 31.50 -0.38
N GLY A 110 -39.38 32.69 -0.06
CA GLY A 110 -40.44 32.86 0.94
C GLY A 110 -39.95 32.62 2.37
N SER A 111 -40.70 31.87 3.17
CA SER A 111 -40.41 31.57 4.58
C SER A 111 -40.64 30.10 4.89
N ILE A 112 -39.75 29.24 4.37
CA ILE A 112 -39.84 27.77 4.45
C ILE A 112 -39.63 27.16 5.86
N GLY A 113 -39.35 27.97 6.88
CA GLY A 113 -39.11 27.50 8.26
C GLY A 113 -37.67 27.13 8.62
N ALA A 114 -36.77 27.07 7.63
CA ALA A 114 -35.34 26.83 7.80
C ALA A 114 -34.48 28.04 7.38
N THR A 115 -33.21 28.06 7.80
CA THR A 115 -32.22 29.07 7.39
C THR A 115 -31.64 28.69 6.02
N LEU A 116 -31.83 29.56 5.03
CA LEU A 116 -31.28 29.40 3.68
C LEU A 116 -29.76 29.65 3.65
N ASP A 117 -29.04 28.91 2.80
CA ASP A 117 -27.68 29.28 2.42
C ASP A 117 -27.69 30.35 1.31
N THR A 118 -28.69 30.31 0.43
CA THR A 118 -28.95 31.37 -0.56
C THR A 118 -30.44 31.52 -0.90
N GLY A 119 -30.80 32.72 -1.35
CA GLY A 119 -32.15 33.02 -1.85
C GLY A 119 -32.33 32.62 -3.31
N MET A 120 -33.58 32.33 -3.68
CA MET A 120 -34.03 32.18 -5.07
C MET A 120 -35.32 32.97 -5.32
N ASP A 121 -35.61 33.26 -6.58
CA ASP A 121 -36.94 33.75 -6.98
C ASP A 121 -38.00 32.66 -6.81
N ALA A 122 -39.18 32.97 -6.27
CA ALA A 122 -40.32 32.03 -6.26
C ALA A 122 -40.90 31.80 -7.68
N GLY A 123 -41.75 30.79 -7.86
CA GLY A 123 -42.48 30.48 -9.09
C GLY A 123 -42.31 29.06 -9.64
N LEU A 124 -41.94 28.07 -8.82
CA LEU A 124 -42.02 26.64 -9.20
C LEU A 124 -43.49 26.21 -9.34
N ALA A 125 -43.90 25.70 -10.52
CA ALA A 125 -45.30 25.30 -10.70
C ALA A 125 -45.62 24.00 -9.95
N GLN A 126 -46.61 24.04 -9.05
CA GLN A 126 -46.98 22.92 -8.19
C GLN A 126 -47.37 21.64 -8.95
N THR A 127 -48.03 21.74 -10.10
CA THR A 127 -48.65 20.58 -10.77
C THR A 127 -47.69 19.76 -11.62
N ALA A 128 -46.72 20.41 -12.27
CA ALA A 128 -45.63 19.79 -13.03
C ALA A 128 -44.60 20.84 -13.47
N GLY A 129 -43.33 20.45 -13.59
CA GLY A 129 -42.23 21.32 -13.99
C GLY A 129 -40.90 20.58 -14.06
N HIS A 130 -39.81 21.31 -14.22
CA HIS A 130 -38.46 20.78 -14.13
C HIS A 130 -37.56 21.75 -13.39
N VAL A 131 -36.75 21.24 -12.46
CA VAL A 131 -35.60 21.93 -11.86
C VAL A 131 -34.33 21.28 -12.41
N ARG A 132 -33.25 22.04 -12.58
CA ARG A 132 -31.91 21.47 -12.82
C ARG A 132 -30.82 22.27 -12.13
N LEU A 133 -29.75 21.58 -11.76
CA LEU A 133 -28.51 22.20 -11.27
C LEU A 133 -27.55 22.40 -12.44
N VAL A 134 -26.87 23.55 -12.48
CA VAL A 134 -25.88 23.89 -13.52
C VAL A 134 -24.64 24.50 -12.86
N ASN A 135 -23.45 24.04 -13.26
CA ASN A 135 -22.20 24.58 -12.74
C ASN A 135 -21.84 25.96 -13.34
N ASP A 136 -20.78 26.57 -12.81
CA ASP A 136 -20.24 27.87 -13.26
C ASP A 136 -19.86 27.87 -14.76
N GLY A 137 -19.33 26.75 -15.26
CA GLY A 137 -19.04 26.50 -16.67
C GLY A 137 -20.27 26.38 -17.59
N GLY A 138 -21.48 26.30 -17.02
CA GLY A 138 -22.74 26.18 -17.76
C GLY A 138 -23.16 24.75 -18.11
N THR A 139 -22.46 23.73 -17.60
CA THR A 139 -22.83 22.31 -17.75
C THR A 139 -23.88 21.91 -16.71
N PRO A 140 -25.02 21.31 -17.09
CA PRO A 140 -25.96 20.74 -16.12
C PRO A 140 -25.34 19.55 -15.38
N MET A 141 -25.67 19.41 -14.09
CA MET A 141 -25.08 18.41 -13.18
C MET A 141 -26.12 17.43 -12.59
N ASP A 142 -27.40 17.80 -12.64
CA ASP A 142 -28.58 17.02 -12.21
C ASP A 142 -29.82 17.68 -12.83
N LEU A 143 -30.82 16.91 -13.28
CA LEU A 143 -32.14 17.41 -13.64
C LEU A 143 -33.26 16.61 -12.96
N VAL A 144 -34.21 17.31 -12.32
CA VAL A 144 -35.44 16.71 -11.77
C VAL A 144 -36.67 17.22 -12.50
N GLY A 145 -37.23 16.40 -13.38
CA GLY A 145 -38.55 16.58 -13.96
C GLY A 145 -39.64 15.96 -13.06
N TYR A 146 -40.69 16.71 -12.75
CA TYR A 146 -41.72 16.28 -11.81
C TYR A 146 -43.14 16.57 -12.32
N GLY A 147 -44.08 15.70 -11.94
CA GLY A 147 -45.47 15.73 -12.41
C GLY A 147 -45.66 15.08 -13.78
N ALA A 148 -46.83 14.48 -13.99
CA ALA A 148 -47.12 13.57 -15.12
C ALA A 148 -47.10 14.19 -16.53
N THR A 149 -46.75 15.47 -16.68
CA THR A 149 -46.61 16.16 -17.97
C THR A 149 -45.23 16.79 -18.18
N ALA A 150 -44.23 16.48 -17.35
CA ALA A 150 -42.86 16.94 -17.52
C ALA A 150 -42.17 16.27 -18.72
N ASP A 151 -41.92 17.03 -19.79
CA ASP A 151 -41.48 16.58 -21.12
C ASP A 151 -39.97 16.36 -21.30
N SER A 152 -39.18 16.46 -20.23
CA SER A 152 -37.74 16.18 -20.23
C SER A 152 -37.23 15.72 -18.87
N ALA A 153 -38.05 14.97 -18.13
CA ALA A 153 -37.56 14.19 -16.99
C ALA A 153 -36.56 13.11 -17.44
N GLU A 154 -35.66 12.74 -16.56
CA GLU A 154 -34.62 11.73 -16.83
C GLU A 154 -35.25 10.35 -17.09
N ASN A 155 -34.70 9.60 -18.05
CA ASN A 155 -35.30 8.42 -18.68
C ASN A 155 -36.79 8.59 -19.09
N ASN A 156 -37.25 9.83 -19.33
CA ASN A 156 -38.64 10.20 -19.61
C ASN A 156 -39.63 9.70 -18.52
N ASN A 157 -39.18 9.55 -17.28
CA ASN A 157 -39.99 9.06 -16.15
C ASN A 157 -39.98 10.10 -15.01
N PRO A 158 -40.96 11.02 -14.94
CA PRO A 158 -40.95 12.10 -13.97
C PRO A 158 -41.23 11.64 -12.54
N ALA A 159 -40.64 12.37 -11.59
CA ALA A 159 -41.00 12.30 -10.19
C ALA A 159 -42.48 12.67 -9.96
N SER A 160 -43.03 12.31 -8.79
CA SER A 160 -44.37 12.77 -8.40
C SER A 160 -44.41 14.30 -8.26
N ALA A 161 -45.56 14.92 -8.48
CA ALA A 161 -45.74 16.34 -8.16
C ALA A 161 -46.08 16.49 -6.66
N PRO A 162 -45.32 17.25 -5.87
CA PRO A 162 -45.62 17.46 -4.46
C PRO A 162 -46.82 18.40 -4.25
N GLY A 163 -47.60 18.13 -3.21
CA GLY A 163 -48.68 19.02 -2.76
C GLY A 163 -48.20 20.22 -1.94
N SER A 164 -49.14 21.00 -1.41
CA SER A 164 -48.85 22.08 -0.47
C SER A 164 -48.32 21.52 0.86
N SER A 165 -47.22 22.09 1.35
CA SER A 165 -46.42 21.62 2.51
C SER A 165 -45.93 20.18 2.35
N GLN A 166 -45.55 19.81 1.12
CA GLN A 166 -44.93 18.54 0.74
C GLN A 166 -43.77 18.80 -0.21
N SER A 167 -42.89 17.81 -0.35
CA SER A 167 -41.75 17.85 -1.25
C SER A 167 -41.61 16.53 -2.01
N ILE A 168 -40.73 16.53 -3.01
CA ILE A 168 -40.10 15.31 -3.49
C ILE A 168 -38.66 15.25 -3.00
N GLU A 169 -38.23 14.07 -2.55
CA GLU A 169 -36.96 13.81 -1.86
C GLU A 169 -36.31 12.55 -2.48
N ARG A 170 -34.98 12.52 -2.66
CA ARG A 170 -34.29 11.31 -3.15
C ARG A 170 -34.45 10.17 -2.16
N THR A 171 -35.03 9.06 -2.61
CA THR A 171 -35.29 7.84 -1.83
C THR A 171 -34.01 7.09 -1.41
N SER A 172 -32.87 7.48 -1.96
CA SER A 172 -31.54 7.07 -1.52
C SER A 172 -30.60 8.28 -1.70
N LEU A 173 -30.16 8.85 -0.57
CA LEU A 173 -29.37 10.06 -0.51
C LEU A 173 -28.13 9.98 -1.42
N GLY A 174 -27.94 10.99 -2.27
CA GLY A 174 -26.80 11.05 -3.20
C GLY A 174 -26.85 10.09 -4.40
N ILE A 175 -27.84 9.19 -4.48
CA ILE A 175 -27.97 8.23 -5.58
C ILE A 175 -28.80 8.82 -6.72
N ASP A 176 -28.27 8.69 -7.93
CA ASP A 176 -28.87 9.12 -9.19
C ASP A 176 -28.82 7.96 -10.19
N THR A 177 -29.96 7.62 -10.79
CA THR A 177 -30.08 6.51 -11.74
C THR A 177 -30.53 6.95 -13.15
N ASP A 178 -30.38 8.23 -13.49
CA ASP A 178 -30.94 8.87 -14.71
C ASP A 178 -32.45 8.66 -14.78
N ASN A 179 -33.15 8.70 -13.63
CA ASN A 179 -34.55 8.26 -13.57
C ASN A 179 -35.33 8.89 -12.41
N ASN A 180 -35.79 10.13 -12.58
CA ASN A 180 -36.43 10.91 -11.51
C ASN A 180 -37.60 10.18 -10.82
N GLY A 181 -38.41 9.40 -11.55
CA GLY A 181 -39.54 8.63 -11.01
C GLY A 181 -39.17 7.30 -10.35
N VAL A 182 -37.89 6.94 -10.33
CA VAL A 182 -37.31 5.91 -9.44
C VAL A 182 -36.61 6.58 -8.26
N ASP A 183 -35.82 7.62 -8.55
CA ASP A 183 -34.96 8.26 -7.56
C ASP A 183 -35.76 9.03 -6.50
N PHE A 184 -36.84 9.74 -6.88
CA PHE A 184 -37.58 10.64 -5.98
C PHE A 184 -38.92 10.09 -5.48
N GLY A 185 -39.14 10.18 -4.16
CA GLY A 185 -40.39 9.87 -3.47
C GLY A 185 -41.08 11.13 -2.92
N LEU A 186 -42.36 11.02 -2.54
CA LEU A 186 -43.08 12.11 -1.88
C LEU A 186 -42.79 12.12 -0.38
N SER A 187 -42.25 13.23 0.14
CA SER A 187 -42.16 13.48 1.58
C SER A 187 -43.37 14.29 2.06
N LEU A 188 -43.99 13.80 3.13
CA LEU A 188 -45.23 14.37 3.69
C LEU A 188 -44.97 15.37 4.83
N ALA A 189 -43.70 15.53 5.22
CA ALA A 189 -43.23 16.47 6.24
C ALA A 189 -41.79 16.90 5.87
N PRO A 190 -41.63 17.85 4.92
CA PRO A 190 -40.32 18.28 4.42
C PRO A 190 -39.38 18.73 5.54
N ASN A 191 -38.10 18.38 5.44
CA ASN A 191 -37.09 18.62 6.49
C ASN A 191 -35.81 19.23 5.88
N PRO A 192 -35.90 20.45 5.29
CA PRO A 192 -34.80 21.04 4.53
C PRO A 192 -33.53 21.24 5.35
N GLN A 193 -32.43 20.71 4.83
CA GLN A 193 -31.07 20.73 5.35
C GLN A 193 -30.20 21.74 4.58
N ASN A 194 -29.19 22.28 5.25
CA ASN A 194 -28.34 23.39 4.77
C ASN A 194 -26.86 23.15 5.12
N SER A 195 -25.98 24.10 4.76
CA SER A 195 -24.52 23.98 5.02
C SER A 195 -24.10 23.89 6.49
N ALA A 196 -25.03 24.19 7.42
CA ALA A 196 -24.84 24.06 8.87
C ALA A 196 -25.53 22.81 9.48
N SER A 197 -26.13 21.96 8.65
CA SER A 197 -26.73 20.69 9.06
C SER A 197 -25.65 19.60 9.23
N PRO A 198 -25.89 18.55 10.02
CA PRO A 198 -24.97 17.42 10.12
C PRO A 198 -24.73 16.78 8.75
N ILE A 199 -23.48 16.45 8.43
CA ILE A 199 -23.15 15.65 7.25
C ILE A 199 -23.56 14.19 7.46
N VAL A 200 -23.87 13.50 6.36
CA VAL A 200 -24.36 12.11 6.38
C VAL A 200 -23.34 11.22 5.69
N ASP A 201 -22.19 11.01 6.35
CA ASP A 201 -21.30 9.92 6.02
C ASP A 201 -21.60 8.68 6.88
N THR A 202 -21.49 7.50 6.28
CA THR A 202 -21.67 6.19 6.93
C THR A 202 -20.52 5.23 6.62
N ILE A 203 -19.58 5.66 5.79
CA ILE A 203 -18.33 4.94 5.51
C ILE A 203 -17.39 5.19 6.70
N LYS A 204 -16.58 4.18 7.04
CA LYS A 204 -15.60 4.29 8.12
C LYS A 204 -14.21 4.49 7.55
N PRO A 205 -13.42 5.45 8.06
CA PRO A 205 -12.04 5.62 7.65
C PRO A 205 -11.24 4.33 7.74
N THR A 206 -10.69 3.89 6.61
CA THR A 206 -9.71 2.81 6.57
C THR A 206 -8.31 3.40 6.68
N ILE A 207 -7.34 2.65 7.22
CA ILE A 207 -5.94 3.07 7.33
C ILE A 207 -5.01 1.99 6.77
N THR A 208 -4.06 2.42 5.93
CA THR A 208 -2.96 1.62 5.41
C THR A 208 -1.64 2.10 6.02
N LEU A 209 -0.88 1.18 6.63
CA LEU A 209 0.48 1.43 7.08
C LEU A 209 1.48 0.94 6.01
N SER A 210 2.49 1.76 5.70
CA SER A 210 3.46 1.47 4.65
C SER A 210 4.87 1.97 5.01
N SER A 211 5.90 1.35 4.45
CA SER A 211 7.30 1.77 4.60
C SER A 211 8.10 1.36 3.37
N THR A 212 9.07 2.20 2.98
CA THR A 212 10.03 1.91 1.90
C THR A 212 11.14 0.96 2.31
N SER A 213 11.35 0.72 3.61
CA SER A 213 12.33 -0.26 4.09
C SER A 213 11.93 -1.68 3.69
N THR A 214 12.93 -2.47 3.30
CA THR A 214 12.82 -3.92 3.02
C THR A 214 12.29 -4.70 4.23
N ASN A 215 11.72 -5.89 3.99
CA ASN A 215 11.07 -6.69 5.04
C ASN A 215 12.02 -7.09 6.18
N SER A 216 13.28 -7.37 5.84
CA SER A 216 14.41 -7.38 6.77
C SER A 216 15.27 -6.14 6.50
N THR A 217 15.80 -5.47 7.53
CA THR A 217 16.56 -4.24 7.35
C THR A 217 17.47 -3.89 8.54
N ASN A 218 18.64 -3.34 8.24
CA ASN A 218 19.55 -2.75 9.22
C ASN A 218 19.35 -1.23 9.45
N ILE A 219 18.40 -0.64 8.73
CA ILE A 219 18.12 0.80 8.79
C ILE A 219 17.30 1.10 10.05
N SER A 220 17.77 2.07 10.84
CA SER A 220 17.05 2.63 11.99
C SER A 220 17.20 4.17 12.00
N PRO A 221 16.11 4.94 12.15
CA PRO A 221 14.73 4.48 12.28
C PRO A 221 14.16 3.90 10.97
N ILE A 222 13.06 3.16 11.11
CA ILE A 222 12.22 2.73 9.98
C ILE A 222 11.12 3.79 9.81
N SER A 223 11.21 4.61 8.76
CA SER A 223 10.16 5.58 8.44
C SER A 223 8.90 4.88 7.92
N VAL A 224 7.75 5.27 8.46
CA VAL A 224 6.43 4.72 8.18
C VAL A 224 5.48 5.83 7.74
N THR A 225 4.68 5.56 6.72
CA THR A 225 3.56 6.41 6.29
C THR A 225 2.25 5.70 6.60
N ALA A 226 1.39 6.37 7.37
CA ALA A 226 0.00 6.02 7.60
C ALA A 226 -0.88 6.86 6.65
N THR A 227 -1.68 6.18 5.83
CA THR A 227 -2.62 6.79 4.88
C THR A 227 -4.03 6.34 5.20
N PHE A 228 -4.91 7.28 5.55
CA PHE A 228 -6.35 7.06 5.68
C PHE A 228 -7.06 7.17 4.32
N SER A 229 -8.25 6.60 4.18
CA SER A 229 -9.10 6.77 2.98
C SER A 229 -9.58 8.20 2.75
N GLU A 230 -9.59 9.02 3.81
CA GLU A 230 -10.17 10.36 3.86
C GLU A 230 -9.51 11.21 4.96
N ASN A 231 -9.94 12.46 5.10
CA ASN A 231 -9.41 13.34 6.14
C ASN A 231 -10.02 13.01 7.50
N ILE A 232 -9.17 12.70 8.48
CA ILE A 232 -9.58 12.43 9.86
C ILE A 232 -9.16 13.53 10.84
N VAL A 233 -9.73 13.45 12.03
CA VAL A 233 -9.37 14.19 13.25
C VAL A 233 -9.13 13.19 14.40
N GLY A 234 -8.43 13.64 15.44
CA GLY A 234 -8.17 12.83 16.64
C GLY A 234 -6.85 12.06 16.63
N PHE A 235 -6.38 11.58 15.47
CA PHE A 235 -5.15 10.76 15.38
C PHE A 235 -3.90 11.51 15.87
N ASP A 236 -3.25 10.97 16.91
CA ASP A 236 -1.96 11.43 17.41
C ASP A 236 -0.95 10.29 17.67
N VAL A 237 0.24 10.66 18.17
CA VAL A 237 1.36 9.74 18.37
C VAL A 237 1.08 8.65 19.41
N SER A 238 0.09 8.82 20.28
CA SER A 238 -0.30 7.86 21.31
C SER A 238 -1.21 6.73 20.81
N ASP A 239 -1.83 6.91 19.64
CA ASP A 239 -2.65 5.88 18.98
C ASP A 239 -1.82 4.81 18.26
N ILE A 240 -0.53 5.08 18.07
CA ILE A 240 0.42 4.20 17.37
C ILE A 240 1.13 3.32 18.41
N THR A 241 0.80 2.03 18.40
CA THR A 241 1.54 1.03 19.19
C THR A 241 2.71 0.49 18.38
N VAL A 242 3.93 0.48 18.95
CA VAL A 242 5.10 -0.16 18.35
C VAL A 242 5.66 -1.20 19.31
N ASN A 243 5.65 -2.47 18.90
CA ASN A 243 6.28 -3.56 19.65
C ASN A 243 7.74 -3.68 19.24
N ASN A 244 8.66 -3.81 20.21
CA ASN A 244 10.11 -3.76 19.99
C ASN A 244 10.58 -2.44 19.32
N GLY A 245 10.01 -1.31 19.74
CA GLY A 245 10.48 0.01 19.29
C GLY A 245 9.81 1.18 19.98
N SER A 246 10.08 2.38 19.48
CA SER A 246 9.44 3.63 19.89
C SER A 246 9.05 4.47 18.67
N VAL A 247 8.00 5.29 18.81
CA VAL A 247 7.58 6.26 17.78
C VAL A 247 8.29 7.59 18.00
N SER A 248 8.73 8.22 16.91
CA SER A 248 9.33 9.55 16.88
C SER A 248 8.95 10.29 15.59
N ASN A 249 9.27 11.57 15.50
CA ASN A 249 9.09 12.40 14.29
C ASN A 249 7.67 12.38 13.67
N PHE A 250 6.64 12.13 14.50
CA PHE A 250 5.23 12.14 14.06
C PHE A 250 4.85 13.52 13.49
N SER A 251 4.34 13.51 12.26
CA SER A 251 3.98 14.68 11.48
C SER A 251 2.90 14.31 10.45
N GLY A 252 2.07 15.26 10.05
CA GLY A 252 0.98 15.04 9.08
C GLY A 252 -0.32 15.72 9.49
N SER A 253 -1.33 15.55 8.64
CA SER A 253 -2.67 16.13 8.84
C SER A 253 -3.66 15.58 7.82
N GLY A 254 -4.95 15.53 8.16
CA GLY A 254 -5.99 15.11 7.24
C GLY A 254 -5.94 13.61 7.01
N SER A 255 -5.55 13.18 5.80
CA SER A 255 -5.50 11.76 5.44
C SER A 255 -4.10 11.13 5.49
N VAL A 256 -3.01 11.91 5.64
CA VAL A 256 -1.64 11.38 5.54
C VAL A 256 -0.77 11.82 6.72
N TYR A 257 -0.13 10.83 7.33
CA TYR A 257 0.77 10.97 8.48
C TYR A 257 2.05 10.17 8.25
N THR A 258 3.16 10.69 8.76
CA THR A 258 4.49 10.09 8.69
C THR A 258 5.12 10.08 10.07
N PHE A 259 5.79 8.98 10.43
CA PHE A 259 6.52 8.85 11.69
C PHE A 259 7.70 7.87 11.56
N ASP A 260 8.65 7.96 12.47
CA ASP A 260 9.83 7.10 12.53
C ASP A 260 9.69 6.08 13.66
N ALA A 261 9.58 4.81 13.30
CA ALA A 261 9.61 3.68 14.22
C ALA A 261 11.07 3.26 14.48
N THR A 262 11.57 3.48 15.69
CA THR A 262 12.96 3.18 16.08
C THR A 262 13.00 1.84 16.82
N PRO A 263 13.63 0.77 16.28
CA PRO A 263 13.71 -0.52 16.95
C PRO A 263 14.53 -0.48 18.25
N THR A 264 14.10 -1.23 19.28
CA THR A 264 14.83 -1.31 20.57
C THR A 264 15.86 -2.43 20.63
N SER A 265 15.59 -3.57 19.99
CA SER A 265 16.51 -4.69 19.80
C SER A 265 16.32 -5.31 18.41
N GLU A 266 17.23 -6.20 18.04
CA GLU A 266 17.07 -7.04 16.85
C GLU A 266 15.83 -7.95 16.95
N GLY A 267 15.40 -8.47 15.81
CA GLY A 267 14.19 -9.28 15.66
C GLY A 267 13.00 -8.50 15.12
N VAL A 268 11.79 -9.04 15.31
CA VAL A 268 10.56 -8.44 14.75
C VAL A 268 10.21 -7.14 15.48
N ILE A 269 9.90 -6.10 14.71
CA ILE A 269 9.20 -4.89 15.12
C ILE A 269 7.81 -4.90 14.46
N THR A 270 6.76 -4.59 15.22
CA THR A 270 5.40 -4.40 14.68
C THR A 270 4.91 -2.99 14.94
N ILE A 271 4.13 -2.46 14.02
CA ILE A 271 3.46 -1.18 14.13
C ILE A 271 1.96 -1.43 13.92
N ASP A 272 1.18 -1.02 14.92
CA ASP A 272 -0.23 -1.32 15.07
C ASP A 272 -1.01 -0.03 15.34
N VAL A 273 -2.10 0.18 14.60
CA VAL A 273 -3.09 1.25 14.84
C VAL A 273 -4.47 0.60 14.90
N VAL A 274 -5.16 0.79 16.02
CA VAL A 274 -6.44 0.13 16.32
C VAL A 274 -7.63 0.87 15.70
N ALA A 275 -8.83 0.31 15.84
CA ALA A 275 -10.08 0.97 15.47
C ALA A 275 -10.53 1.96 16.56
N ALA A 276 -11.34 2.97 16.18
CA ALA A 276 -11.92 3.96 17.10
C ALA A 276 -10.89 4.76 17.93
N ILE A 277 -9.85 5.25 17.24
CA ILE A 277 -8.91 6.26 17.75
C ILE A 277 -8.97 7.58 16.98
N ALA A 278 -9.43 7.55 15.72
CA ALA A 278 -9.61 8.70 14.86
C ALA A 278 -11.00 8.65 14.20
N GLN A 279 -11.53 9.83 13.87
CA GLN A 279 -12.86 9.99 13.28
C GLN A 279 -12.78 10.88 12.03
N ASP A 280 -13.68 10.69 11.08
CA ASP A 280 -13.93 11.65 9.99
C ASP A 280 -14.62 12.93 10.51
N LEU A 281 -15.17 13.74 9.60
CA LEU A 281 -15.98 14.92 9.96
C LEU A 281 -17.44 14.59 10.36
N ALA A 282 -17.89 13.35 10.17
CA ALA A 282 -19.25 12.89 10.52
C ALA A 282 -19.31 12.21 11.90
N GLY A 283 -18.16 11.80 12.45
CA GLY A 283 -18.04 11.04 13.70
C GLY A 283 -17.86 9.53 13.49
N ASN A 284 -17.57 9.06 12.26
CA ASN A 284 -17.30 7.65 12.01
C ASN A 284 -15.90 7.24 12.51
N ASP A 285 -15.87 6.44 13.57
CA ASP A 285 -14.64 5.79 14.05
C ASP A 285 -13.93 5.00 12.94
N ASN A 286 -12.62 5.19 12.82
CA ASN A 286 -11.75 4.45 11.91
C ASN A 286 -11.78 2.94 12.16
N LEU A 287 -11.52 2.16 11.11
CA LEU A 287 -11.18 0.73 11.21
C LEU A 287 -9.69 0.56 11.55
N ALA A 288 -9.35 -0.57 12.16
CA ALA A 288 -7.96 -0.90 12.50
C ALA A 288 -7.12 -1.12 11.23
N ALA A 289 -5.83 -0.77 11.32
CA ALA A 289 -4.88 -1.03 10.25
C ALA A 289 -4.57 -2.53 10.11
N THR A 290 -4.13 -2.94 8.92
CA THR A 290 -3.32 -4.16 8.84
C THR A 290 -1.96 -3.88 9.48
N GLN A 291 -1.57 -4.69 10.46
CA GLN A 291 -0.28 -4.56 11.16
C GLN A 291 0.88 -4.49 10.15
N LEU A 292 1.72 -3.46 10.28
CA LEU A 292 2.98 -3.38 9.54
C LEU A 292 4.06 -4.10 10.35
N SER A 293 4.73 -5.06 9.73
CA SER A 293 5.82 -5.82 10.36
C SER A 293 7.13 -5.66 9.58
N ARG A 294 8.24 -5.62 10.32
CA ARG A 294 9.62 -5.67 9.80
C ARG A 294 10.48 -6.52 10.73
N VAL A 295 11.54 -7.10 10.18
CA VAL A 295 12.65 -7.65 10.95
C VAL A 295 13.75 -6.59 10.97
N TYR A 296 14.11 -6.13 12.17
CA TYR A 296 15.28 -5.29 12.35
C TYR A 296 16.49 -6.18 12.68
N ASP A 297 17.54 -6.06 11.89
CA ASP A 297 18.78 -6.80 12.10
C ASP A 297 19.97 -5.96 11.65
N LYS A 298 20.96 -5.83 12.54
CA LYS A 298 22.17 -5.00 12.39
C LYS A 298 23.45 -5.81 12.61
N THR A 299 23.35 -7.14 12.77
CA THR A 299 24.49 -8.00 13.07
C THR A 299 25.08 -8.52 11.75
N PRO A 300 26.36 -8.24 11.43
CA PRO A 300 26.99 -8.80 10.23
C PRO A 300 27.17 -10.32 10.35
N PRO A 301 27.02 -11.09 9.26
CA PRO A 301 27.27 -12.53 9.24
C PRO A 301 28.66 -12.89 9.78
N VAL A 302 28.75 -13.99 10.52
CA VAL A 302 30.02 -14.59 10.93
C VAL A 302 30.51 -15.50 9.80
N ILE A 303 31.66 -15.16 9.20
CA ILE A 303 32.35 -16.03 8.24
C ILE A 303 33.20 -17.04 9.01
N THR A 304 33.14 -18.31 8.59
CA THR A 304 33.88 -19.45 9.14
C THR A 304 34.57 -20.23 8.02
N ASP A 305 35.58 -21.03 8.38
CA ASP A 305 36.37 -21.83 7.43
C ASP A 305 37.09 -21.01 6.33
N THR A 306 37.44 -19.76 6.61
CA THR A 306 38.32 -18.94 5.75
C THR A 306 39.65 -19.68 5.53
N PRO A 307 40.12 -19.87 4.29
CA PRO A 307 41.41 -20.49 4.02
C PRO A 307 42.59 -19.73 4.65
N ASP A 308 43.62 -20.46 5.06
CA ASP A 308 44.95 -19.88 5.35
C ASP A 308 45.61 -19.31 4.07
N ASP A 309 46.67 -18.51 4.23
CA ASP A 309 47.48 -18.03 3.10
C ASP A 309 48.07 -19.18 2.27
N ILE A 310 47.89 -19.13 0.95
CA ILE A 310 48.26 -20.20 0.01
C ILE A 310 49.49 -19.80 -0.79
N THR A 311 50.60 -20.53 -0.62
CA THR A 311 51.80 -20.39 -1.48
C THR A 311 51.86 -21.48 -2.55
N VAL A 312 52.07 -21.09 -3.82
CA VAL A 312 52.24 -22.02 -4.95
C VAL A 312 53.36 -21.59 -5.91
N GLU A 313 54.04 -22.55 -6.53
CA GLU A 313 55.05 -22.29 -7.56
C GLU A 313 54.38 -22.14 -8.95
N ALA A 314 54.69 -21.07 -9.68
CA ALA A 314 54.20 -20.88 -11.05
C ALA A 314 54.90 -21.82 -12.04
N SER A 315 54.16 -22.37 -13.00
CA SER A 315 54.76 -23.11 -14.12
C SER A 315 55.29 -22.16 -15.22
N THR A 316 54.53 -21.11 -15.55
CA THR A 316 54.90 -20.12 -16.58
C THR A 316 54.48 -18.69 -16.19
N GLY A 317 54.92 -18.22 -15.02
CA GLY A 317 54.63 -16.85 -14.54
C GLY A 317 53.24 -16.63 -13.93
N SER A 318 52.42 -17.68 -13.86
CA SER A 318 51.16 -17.74 -13.14
C SER A 318 50.88 -19.16 -12.65
N ALA A 319 49.92 -19.29 -11.72
CA ALA A 319 49.42 -20.56 -11.21
C ALA A 319 47.88 -20.51 -11.09
N VAL A 320 47.20 -21.62 -11.41
CA VAL A 320 45.77 -21.77 -11.13
C VAL A 320 45.60 -22.31 -9.71
N VAL A 321 44.83 -21.61 -8.88
CA VAL A 321 44.68 -21.95 -7.45
C VAL A 321 43.22 -22.20 -7.11
N SER A 322 42.96 -23.40 -6.59
CA SER A 322 41.66 -23.81 -6.05
C SER A 322 41.76 -23.95 -4.54
N TYR A 323 40.79 -23.36 -3.84
CA TYR A 323 40.64 -23.38 -2.39
C TYR A 323 39.18 -23.73 -2.02
N ALA A 324 38.95 -24.14 -0.76
CA ALA A 324 37.60 -24.37 -0.27
C ALA A 324 36.89 -23.03 -0.03
N SER A 325 35.66 -22.86 -0.52
CA SER A 325 34.87 -21.68 -0.18
C SER A 325 34.54 -21.68 1.32
N PRO A 326 34.74 -20.58 2.05
CA PRO A 326 34.31 -20.45 3.43
C PRO A 326 32.79 -20.53 3.56
N THR A 327 32.34 -20.81 4.78
CA THR A 327 30.94 -20.81 5.19
C THR A 327 30.60 -19.47 5.87
N ALA A 328 29.31 -19.14 5.99
CA ALA A 328 28.88 -18.06 6.86
C ALA A 328 27.53 -18.34 7.51
N THR A 329 27.38 -17.87 8.74
CA THR A 329 26.13 -17.92 9.48
C THR A 329 25.78 -16.59 10.10
N ASP A 330 24.50 -16.26 10.10
CA ASP A 330 23.91 -15.13 10.81
C ASP A 330 22.86 -15.61 11.85
N VAL A 331 22.59 -14.80 12.86
CA VAL A 331 21.67 -15.07 13.98
C VAL A 331 20.19 -14.94 13.61
N VAL A 332 19.86 -14.16 12.57
CA VAL A 332 18.50 -13.94 12.06
C VAL A 332 18.22 -14.77 10.79
N ASP A 333 19.11 -14.71 9.80
CA ASP A 333 18.96 -15.42 8.50
C ASP A 333 19.49 -16.86 8.50
N GLY A 334 20.26 -17.26 9.50
CA GLY A 334 20.80 -18.61 9.61
C GLY A 334 22.01 -18.86 8.70
N SER A 335 21.82 -19.42 7.50
CA SER A 335 22.92 -19.81 6.61
C SER A 335 23.09 -18.80 5.47
N VAL A 336 24.21 -18.08 5.45
CA VAL A 336 24.45 -16.96 4.51
C VAL A 336 25.47 -17.37 3.43
N GLY A 337 25.28 -16.89 2.20
CA GLY A 337 26.19 -17.18 1.09
C GLY A 337 27.46 -16.31 1.13
N VAL A 338 28.62 -16.90 0.86
CA VAL A 338 29.91 -16.18 0.77
C VAL A 338 30.41 -16.12 -0.67
N VAL A 339 30.86 -14.95 -1.11
CA VAL A 339 31.40 -14.71 -2.44
C VAL A 339 32.86 -14.26 -2.32
N CYS A 340 33.78 -15.06 -2.85
CA CYS A 340 35.21 -14.77 -2.84
C CYS A 340 35.70 -14.23 -4.19
N THR A 341 36.54 -13.19 -4.18
CA THR A 341 37.13 -12.58 -5.38
C THR A 341 38.64 -12.37 -5.19
N PRO A 342 39.51 -12.88 -6.11
CA PRO A 342 39.20 -13.77 -7.23
C PRO A 342 38.64 -15.13 -6.79
N PRO A 343 37.68 -15.74 -7.51
CA PRO A 343 37.02 -16.99 -7.10
C PRO A 343 37.94 -18.22 -7.19
N SER A 344 37.58 -19.30 -6.48
CA SER A 344 38.31 -20.58 -6.49
C SER A 344 38.43 -21.16 -7.90
N GLY A 345 39.66 -21.56 -8.28
CA GLY A 345 40.01 -21.96 -9.64
C GLY A 345 40.47 -20.81 -10.55
N SER A 346 40.67 -19.60 -10.01
CA SER A 346 41.27 -18.48 -10.74
C SER A 346 42.76 -18.70 -11.05
N SER A 347 43.26 -18.00 -12.06
CA SER A 347 44.69 -17.91 -12.37
C SER A 347 45.28 -16.66 -11.72
N PHE A 348 46.36 -16.85 -10.95
CA PHE A 348 47.05 -15.83 -10.18
C PHE A 348 48.46 -15.62 -10.75
N SER A 349 48.87 -14.35 -10.91
CA SER A 349 50.20 -13.97 -11.40
C SER A 349 51.25 -14.03 -10.29
N LEU A 350 52.54 -14.07 -10.66
CA LEU A 350 53.67 -13.96 -9.70
C LEU A 350 53.51 -12.78 -8.72
N GLY A 351 53.77 -13.05 -7.44
CA GLY A 351 53.58 -12.13 -6.32
C GLY A 351 52.37 -12.48 -5.45
N ASP A 352 52.01 -11.57 -4.54
CA ASP A 352 50.92 -11.74 -3.60
C ASP A 352 49.62 -11.15 -4.16
N THR A 353 48.53 -11.93 -4.11
CA THR A 353 47.18 -11.50 -4.49
C THR A 353 46.20 -11.76 -3.35
N PRO A 354 45.54 -10.74 -2.76
CA PRO A 354 44.50 -10.96 -1.78
C PRO A 354 43.23 -11.54 -2.42
N VAL A 355 42.63 -12.53 -1.76
CA VAL A 355 41.31 -13.07 -2.05
C VAL A 355 40.36 -12.56 -0.97
N ASN A 356 39.42 -11.70 -1.35
CA ASN A 356 38.43 -11.13 -0.44
C ASN A 356 37.15 -11.97 -0.50
N CYS A 357 36.78 -12.59 0.61
CA CYS A 357 35.56 -13.38 0.79
C CYS A 357 34.52 -12.58 1.58
N THR A 358 33.39 -12.27 0.94
CA THR A 358 32.35 -11.39 1.49
C THR A 358 31.02 -12.12 1.63
N ALA A 359 30.38 -11.98 2.79
CA ALA A 359 29.02 -12.43 3.09
C ALA A 359 28.11 -11.22 3.30
N ILE A 360 26.86 -11.31 2.84
CA ILE A 360 25.82 -10.28 2.98
C ILE A 360 24.50 -10.99 3.30
N ASP A 361 23.80 -10.53 4.34
CA ASP A 361 22.50 -11.06 4.78
C ASP A 361 21.29 -10.42 4.04
N SER A 362 20.06 -10.69 4.50
CA SER A 362 18.83 -10.11 3.95
C SER A 362 18.54 -8.68 4.43
N ALA A 363 19.13 -8.26 5.54
CA ALA A 363 19.00 -6.92 6.13
C ALA A 363 19.94 -5.89 5.48
N GLY A 364 21.01 -6.37 4.83
CA GLY A 364 22.04 -5.59 4.18
C GLY A 364 23.33 -5.42 5.00
N ASN A 365 23.54 -6.17 6.09
CA ASN A 365 24.83 -6.14 6.80
C ASN A 365 25.87 -6.96 6.03
N LEU A 366 27.13 -6.52 6.11
CA LEU A 366 28.22 -7.04 5.30
C LEU A 366 29.41 -7.40 6.17
N LYS A 367 29.93 -8.61 5.96
CA LYS A 367 31.21 -9.07 6.52
C LYS A 367 32.15 -9.45 5.39
N THR A 368 33.41 -9.05 5.50
CA THR A 368 34.50 -9.55 4.64
C THR A 368 35.61 -10.13 5.51
N GLU A 369 36.20 -11.23 5.02
CA GLU A 369 37.47 -11.78 5.48
C GLU A 369 38.41 -11.95 4.27
N THR A 370 39.72 -11.96 4.49
CA THR A 370 40.73 -11.98 3.42
C THR A 370 41.84 -12.98 3.73
N PHE A 371 42.28 -13.71 2.71
CA PHE A 371 43.52 -14.50 2.74
C PHE A 371 44.35 -14.21 1.48
N THR A 372 45.63 -14.58 1.47
CA THR A 372 46.59 -14.27 0.41
C THR A 372 46.88 -15.49 -0.45
N VAL A 373 46.94 -15.30 -1.77
CA VAL A 373 47.54 -16.27 -2.70
C VAL A 373 48.88 -15.72 -3.17
N THR A 374 49.97 -16.32 -2.70
CA THR A 374 51.35 -16.01 -3.06
C THR A 374 51.82 -16.95 -4.16
N VAL A 375 52.09 -16.42 -5.34
CA VAL A 375 52.64 -17.20 -6.46
C VAL A 375 54.13 -16.91 -6.61
N VAL A 376 54.98 -17.90 -6.32
CA VAL A 376 56.44 -17.78 -6.41
C VAL A 376 56.98 -18.25 -7.77
N SER A 377 58.13 -17.71 -8.17
CA SER A 377 58.83 -18.13 -9.39
C SER A 377 59.34 -19.56 -9.27
N PRO A 378 59.19 -20.41 -10.31
CA PRO A 378 59.57 -21.82 -10.23
C PRO A 378 61.04 -21.95 -9.85
N LYS A 379 61.33 -22.74 -8.81
CA LYS A 379 62.67 -23.04 -8.35
C LYS A 379 63.51 -23.66 -9.48
N VAL A 380 64.34 -22.84 -10.10
CA VAL A 380 65.32 -23.29 -11.09
C VAL A 380 66.42 -24.05 -10.36
N ASP A 381 66.29 -25.37 -10.27
CA ASP A 381 67.40 -26.23 -9.86
C ASP A 381 68.61 -25.95 -10.76
N ALA A 382 69.73 -25.58 -10.15
CA ALA A 382 70.93 -25.17 -10.87
C ALA A 382 71.37 -26.30 -11.83
N PRO A 383 71.69 -26.00 -13.10
CA PRO A 383 72.00 -27.03 -14.08
C PRO A 383 73.16 -27.87 -13.58
N VAL A 384 72.93 -29.18 -13.45
CA VAL A 384 73.94 -30.14 -12.98
C VAL A 384 75.07 -30.19 -14.00
N VAL A 385 76.11 -29.40 -13.74
CA VAL A 385 77.34 -29.41 -14.54
C VAL A 385 77.98 -30.78 -14.34
N ALA A 386 77.84 -31.64 -15.35
CA ALA A 386 78.51 -32.92 -15.38
C ALA A 386 80.02 -32.68 -15.30
N GLY A 387 80.62 -33.06 -14.16
CA GLY A 387 82.06 -32.94 -13.94
C GLY A 387 82.84 -33.70 -15.01
N PRO A 388 84.02 -33.21 -15.42
CA PRO A 388 84.80 -33.83 -16.49
C PRO A 388 85.14 -35.29 -16.12
N THR A 389 84.84 -36.21 -17.03
CA THR A 389 85.16 -37.63 -16.87
C THR A 389 86.67 -37.83 -16.76
N ALA A 390 87.10 -38.51 -15.69
CA ALA A 390 88.50 -38.82 -15.48
C ALA A 390 89.04 -39.72 -16.61
N PRO A 391 90.26 -39.49 -17.12
CA PRO A 391 90.84 -40.32 -18.17
C PRO A 391 91.16 -41.73 -17.65
N ALA A 392 90.96 -42.74 -18.51
CA ALA A 392 91.11 -44.14 -18.13
C ALA A 392 92.59 -44.53 -17.90
N THR A 393 92.88 -45.08 -16.71
CA THR A 393 94.19 -45.65 -16.35
C THR A 393 94.24 -47.14 -16.69
N LEU A 394 95.20 -47.53 -17.55
CA LEU A 394 95.53 -48.93 -17.81
C LEU A 394 96.34 -49.52 -16.66
N ALA A 395 96.06 -50.78 -16.30
CA ALA A 395 96.76 -51.50 -15.24
C ALA A 395 97.70 -52.58 -15.80
N VAL A 396 98.98 -52.52 -15.37
CA VAL A 396 99.91 -53.65 -15.30
C VAL A 396 100.63 -53.52 -13.95
N ALA A 397 100.90 -54.64 -13.28
CA ALA A 397 101.32 -54.67 -11.88
C ALA A 397 102.85 -54.66 -11.69
N GLU A 398 103.30 -54.25 -10.50
CA GLU A 398 104.04 -55.16 -9.59
C GLU A 398 104.03 -54.63 -8.13
N VAL A 399 104.64 -55.39 -7.21
CA VAL A 399 104.44 -55.47 -5.74
C VAL A 399 105.80 -55.89 -5.11
N PRO A 400 106.22 -55.65 -3.83
CA PRO A 400 105.51 -55.25 -2.58
C PRO A 400 106.23 -54.18 -1.66
N VAL A 401 105.77 -54.04 -0.40
CA VAL A 401 106.43 -53.53 0.85
C VAL A 401 106.91 -52.04 0.95
N ASP A 402 107.00 -51.36 2.12
CA ASP A 402 106.72 -51.71 3.54
C ASP A 402 106.37 -50.47 4.43
N ASN A 403 105.73 -50.74 5.59
CA ASN A 403 105.89 -50.11 6.92
C ASN A 403 105.34 -48.72 7.35
N GLN A 404 105.13 -48.63 8.69
CA GLN A 404 104.82 -47.50 9.61
C GLN A 404 103.49 -46.72 9.36
N VAL A 405 102.52 -46.53 10.29
CA VAL A 405 102.41 -46.37 11.78
C VAL A 405 102.32 -44.89 12.23
N TYR A 406 101.59 -44.65 13.34
CA TYR A 406 101.05 -43.38 13.90
C TYR A 406 99.79 -42.84 13.20
N GLY A 407 98.81 -42.24 13.92
CA GLY A 407 98.68 -42.04 15.38
C GLY A 407 97.27 -41.53 15.75
N SER A 408 96.89 -41.59 17.03
CA SER A 408 95.54 -41.28 17.56
C SER A 408 95.50 -40.07 18.48
N GLU A 409 94.35 -39.38 18.56
CA GLU A 409 93.75 -38.66 19.73
C GLU A 409 92.63 -37.73 19.20
N SER A 410 91.43 -37.47 19.78
CA SER A 410 90.74 -37.72 21.06
C SER A 410 90.81 -36.64 22.17
N TYR A 411 89.81 -35.74 22.22
CA TYR A 411 89.23 -35.04 23.40
C TYR A 411 87.87 -34.41 22.95
N GLN A 412 86.76 -34.26 23.67
CA GLN A 412 86.23 -34.46 25.05
C GLN A 412 85.98 -33.22 25.94
N GLY A 413 84.81 -33.23 26.61
CA GLY A 413 84.38 -32.34 27.72
C GLY A 413 83.92 -30.91 27.36
N GLU A 414 83.21 -30.16 28.24
CA GLU A 414 82.29 -30.53 29.34
C GLU A 414 81.57 -29.28 29.91
N VAL A 415 80.37 -29.42 30.53
CA VAL A 415 79.65 -28.47 31.43
C VAL A 415 79.32 -27.03 30.93
N LYS A 416 78.45 -26.18 31.53
CA LYS A 416 77.66 -26.19 32.80
C LYS A 416 76.31 -25.42 32.69
N ALA A 417 75.71 -25.01 33.82
CA ALA A 417 74.44 -24.26 33.91
C ALA A 417 74.69 -22.71 33.84
N ASP A 418 73.97 -21.74 34.46
CA ASP A 418 73.12 -21.73 35.66
C ASP A 418 72.08 -20.56 35.74
N GLN A 419 71.11 -20.72 36.66
CA GLN A 419 70.44 -19.69 37.53
C GLN A 419 69.33 -18.74 37.02
N GLU A 420 68.44 -18.40 37.97
CA GLU A 420 67.31 -17.46 37.92
C GLU A 420 67.68 -16.08 38.51
N VAL A 421 66.78 -15.09 38.37
CA VAL A 421 66.81 -13.83 39.15
C VAL A 421 65.40 -13.55 39.73
N LYS A 422 65.32 -12.89 40.90
CA LYS A 422 64.11 -12.63 41.70
C LYS A 422 63.81 -11.12 41.86
N ALA A 423 62.65 -10.83 42.48
CA ALA A 423 62.40 -9.65 43.36
C ALA A 423 62.17 -8.28 42.67
N ASP A 424 61.60 -7.23 43.27
CA ASP A 424 60.71 -6.99 44.46
C ASP A 424 60.30 -5.48 44.46
N ASP A 425 59.25 -4.93 45.09
CA ASP A 425 58.01 -5.45 45.71
C ASP A 425 56.89 -4.35 45.75
N GLY A 426 55.69 -4.70 46.24
CA GLY A 426 54.73 -3.77 46.88
C GLY A 426 53.79 -2.93 45.98
N SER A 427 52.75 -2.26 46.50
CA SER A 427 51.99 -2.39 47.77
C SER A 427 50.79 -1.40 47.76
N SER A 428 49.68 -1.74 48.45
CA SER A 428 48.68 -0.79 49.08
C SER A 428 47.86 0.19 48.18
N THR A 429 46.61 0.58 48.46
CA THR A 429 45.59 0.18 49.48
C THR A 429 44.18 0.71 49.09
N GLU A 430 43.13 0.02 49.56
CA GLU A 430 41.78 0.53 49.88
C GLU A 430 40.91 1.08 48.71
N GLU A 431 39.58 1.19 48.80
CA GLU A 431 38.65 1.12 49.95
C GLU A 431 37.43 0.20 49.67
N GLN A 432 36.86 -0.43 50.70
CA GLN A 432 35.62 -1.22 50.61
C GLN A 432 34.38 -0.38 50.94
N LYS A 433 33.21 -0.82 50.44
CA LYS A 433 31.93 -0.57 51.15
C LYS A 433 30.99 -1.77 51.06
N ASP A 434 30.71 -2.35 52.22
CA ASP A 434 29.64 -3.33 52.41
C ASP A 434 28.29 -2.62 52.56
N GLU A 435 27.19 -3.30 52.19
CA GLU A 435 25.90 -3.06 52.81
C GLU A 435 25.15 -4.40 52.97
N LYS A 436 24.40 -4.54 54.08
CA LYS A 436 23.96 -5.83 54.66
C LYS A 436 22.43 -5.98 54.61
N PRO A 437 21.88 -7.18 54.32
CA PRO A 437 20.43 -7.41 54.32
C PRO A 437 19.83 -7.73 55.70
N GLU A 438 18.58 -7.31 55.89
CA GLU A 438 17.54 -7.85 56.80
C GLU A 438 16.23 -7.79 55.98
N ASP A 439 15.52 -8.89 55.67
CA ASP A 439 14.86 -9.93 56.47
C ASP A 439 13.57 -9.48 57.18
N THR A 440 12.43 -9.78 56.53
CA THR A 440 11.19 -10.13 57.23
C THR A 440 10.49 -11.29 56.55
N LYS A 441 10.01 -12.24 57.36
CA LYS A 441 9.00 -13.28 57.03
C LYS A 441 7.82 -12.68 56.24
N GLY A 442 7.18 -13.37 55.29
CA GLY A 442 7.35 -14.74 54.84
C GLY A 442 6.21 -15.67 55.30
N ASP A 443 5.55 -16.31 54.34
CA ASP A 443 4.59 -17.39 54.57
C ASP A 443 4.65 -18.42 53.42
N LYS A 444 4.24 -19.66 53.66
CA LYS A 444 4.33 -20.76 52.67
C LYS A 444 3.02 -21.53 52.58
N ASN A 445 2.56 -21.86 51.36
CA ASN A 445 1.91 -23.15 51.08
C ASN A 445 1.68 -23.43 49.58
N VAL A 446 1.98 -24.67 49.18
CA VAL A 446 1.77 -25.33 47.88
C VAL A 446 2.04 -26.84 48.09
N PRO A 447 1.61 -27.80 47.24
CA PRO A 447 0.75 -27.69 46.04
C PRO A 447 -0.33 -28.82 45.89
N LEU A 448 -0.96 -28.86 44.71
CA LEU A 448 -1.33 -30.07 43.92
C LEU A 448 -2.48 -31.01 44.38
N TRP A 449 -3.57 -31.03 43.59
CA TRP A 449 -4.40 -32.15 43.07
C TRP A 449 -5.45 -31.48 42.12
N GLY A 450 -6.04 -32.08 41.07
CA GLY A 450 -5.80 -33.37 40.44
C GLY A 450 -7.07 -33.92 39.74
N ILE A 451 -7.16 -33.77 38.40
CA ILE A 451 -8.08 -34.48 37.47
C ILE A 451 -9.60 -34.15 37.57
N ILE A 452 -10.22 -33.77 36.43
CA ILE A 452 -11.38 -34.46 35.82
C ILE A 452 -11.68 -33.88 34.43
N PHE A 453 -12.10 -34.75 33.51
CA PHE A 453 -12.41 -34.49 32.11
C PHE A 453 -13.87 -34.88 31.89
N LEU A 454 -14.73 -34.00 31.35
CA LEU A 454 -16.07 -34.42 30.92
C LEU A 454 -16.59 -33.62 29.72
N LEU A 455 -16.91 -34.35 28.65
CA LEU A 455 -17.69 -33.87 27.51
C LEU A 455 -19.18 -34.05 27.79
N ILE A 456 -20.01 -33.06 27.43
CA ILE A 456 -21.43 -33.29 27.08
C ILE A 456 -21.72 -32.50 25.79
N LEU A 457 -22.39 -33.15 24.84
CA LEU A 457 -22.68 -32.61 23.51
C LEU A 457 -24.12 -33.02 23.11
N ALA A 458 -25.07 -32.09 23.25
CA ALA A 458 -26.45 -32.13 22.73
C ALA A 458 -27.14 -30.77 23.03
N GLY A 459 -28.06 -30.23 22.23
CA GLY A 459 -28.54 -30.55 20.88
C GLY A 459 -29.16 -29.27 20.27
N ILE A 460 -29.07 -29.05 18.96
CA ILE A 460 -30.10 -29.40 17.96
C ILE A 460 -31.53 -28.99 18.38
N GLY A 461 -32.09 -28.01 17.66
CA GLY A 461 -33.44 -27.46 17.86
C GLY A 461 -33.39 -25.92 17.81
N GLY A 462 -33.81 -25.21 16.76
CA GLY A 462 -34.63 -25.63 15.62
C GLY A 462 -36.01 -24.97 15.68
N TYR A 463 -36.06 -23.64 15.58
CA TYR A 463 -37.30 -22.87 15.55
C TYR A 463 -37.67 -22.49 14.13
N LEU A 464 -38.86 -22.90 13.70
CA LEU A 464 -39.44 -22.60 12.40
C LEU A 464 -40.84 -22.01 12.62
N PHE A 465 -41.23 -21.08 11.76
CA PHE A 465 -42.46 -20.30 11.80
C PHE A 465 -43.71 -21.06 12.27
N TYR A 466 -44.52 -20.39 13.10
CA TYR A 466 -45.97 -20.46 12.90
C TYR A 466 -46.62 -19.08 13.12
N SER A 467 -47.41 -18.65 12.15
CA SER A 467 -48.25 -17.46 12.23
C SER A 467 -49.70 -17.86 12.46
N GLN A 468 -50.40 -17.16 13.34
CA GLN A 468 -51.82 -16.86 13.12
C GLN A 468 -52.41 -15.79 14.06
N SER A 469 -53.17 -14.92 13.42
CA SER A 469 -54.22 -14.02 13.90
C SER A 469 -55.22 -13.98 12.73
N PRO A 470 -56.56 -13.83 12.91
CA PRO A 470 -57.20 -13.12 14.02
C PRO A 470 -58.47 -13.77 14.60
N GLU A 471 -59.07 -13.15 15.61
CA GLU A 471 -60.54 -13.05 15.68
C GLU A 471 -61.01 -11.77 16.40
N LYS A 472 -62.26 -11.36 16.20
CA LYS A 472 -62.85 -10.11 16.72
C LYS A 472 -64.05 -10.36 17.64
N SER A 473 -63.94 -9.97 18.92
CA SER A 473 -65.05 -9.72 19.84
C SER A 473 -64.53 -8.96 21.07
N GLY A 474 -65.26 -8.07 21.75
CA GLY A 474 -66.61 -7.55 21.48
C GLY A 474 -67.30 -7.04 22.74
N LYS A 475 -67.39 -5.70 22.89
CA LYS A 475 -68.05 -4.94 23.98
C LYS A 475 -67.44 -5.04 25.40
N LYS A 476 -67.03 -3.88 25.91
CA LYS A 476 -67.86 -3.19 26.90
C LYS A 476 -67.92 -1.69 26.61
#